data_AF-A0A5N3WES0-F1
#
_entry.id   AF-A0A5N3WES0-F1
#
_cell.length_a   1.000
_cell.length_b   1.000
_cell.length_c   1.000
_cell.angle_alpha   90.00
_cell.angle_beta   90.00
_cell.angle_gamma   90.00
#
_symmetry.space_group_name_H-M   'P 1'
#
loop_
_entity.id
_entity.type
_entity.pdbx_description
1 polymer ?
#
loop_
_entity_poly.entity_id
_entity_poly.type
_entity_poly.pdbx_seq_one_letter_code
_entity_poly.pdbx_strand_id
1 'polypeptide(L)' 'MTKTDKKSFNQSLAEWKLFIYNRTTGELLGRTAKSWGERAAPVGRV' A
#
# COMPACT_ATOMS: atom_id res chain seq x y z
N MET A 1 -29.51 15.13 -8.89
CA MET A 1 -28.24 14.51 -8.47
C MET A 1 -27.30 14.60 -9.66
N THR A 2 -26.32 15.50 -9.60
CA THR A 2 -25.35 15.74 -10.68
C THR A 2 -24.58 14.45 -10.98
N LYS A 3 -24.52 14.04 -12.26
CA LYS A 3 -23.80 12.85 -12.73
C LYS A 3 -22.41 12.84 -12.11
N THR A 4 -22.23 12.01 -11.10
CA THR A 4 -20.94 11.79 -10.45
C THR A 4 -19.96 11.33 -11.51
N ASP A 5 -18.90 12.11 -11.67
CA ASP A 5 -17.77 11.84 -12.53
C ASP A 5 -17.32 10.40 -12.28
N LYS A 6 -17.59 9.52 -13.26
CA LYS A 6 -17.40 8.08 -13.09
C LYS A 6 -15.90 7.85 -13.19
N LYS A 7 -15.22 7.92 -12.03
CA LYS A 7 -13.77 7.69 -11.92
C LYS A 7 -13.41 6.47 -12.74
N SER A 8 -12.52 6.67 -13.71
CA SER A 8 -12.15 5.60 -14.63
C SER A 8 -11.59 4.41 -13.84
N PHE A 9 -11.81 3.19 -14.31
CA PHE A 9 -11.32 1.98 -13.63
C PHE A 9 -9.82 2.07 -13.30
N ASN A 10 -9.03 2.68 -14.19
CA ASN A 10 -7.59 2.88 -14.01
C ASN A 10 -7.25 3.86 -12.88
N GLN A 11 -8.03 4.93 -12.70
CA GLN A 11 -7.86 5.86 -11.58
C GLN A 11 -8.22 5.18 -10.26
N SER A 12 -9.33 4.45 -10.23
CA SER A 12 -9.72 3.64 -9.07
C SER A 12 -8.61 2.63 -8.74
N LEU A 13 -8.11 1.89 -9.72
CA LEU A 13 -7.05 0.90 -9.54
C LEU A 13 -5.75 1.53 -8.99
N ALA A 14 -5.39 2.73 -9.45
CA ALA A 14 -4.24 3.45 -8.93
C ALA A 14 -4.40 3.83 -7.44
N GLU A 15 -5.59 4.29 -7.04
CA GLU A 15 -5.89 4.59 -5.64
C GLU A 15 -5.91 3.34 -4.76
N TRP A 16 -6.50 2.23 -5.25
CA TRP A 16 -6.48 0.94 -4.55
C TRP A 16 -5.05 0.42 -4.34
N LYS A 17 -4.15 0.61 -5.32
CA LYS A 17 -2.74 0.25 -5.18
C LYS A 17 -2.03 1.07 -4.10
N LEU A 18 -2.30 2.38 -4.03
CA LEU A 18 -1.77 3.27 -2.99
C LEU A 18 -2.29 2.93 -1.59
N PHE A 19 -3.57 2.54 -1.49
CA PHE A 19 -4.16 2.07 -0.25
C PHE A 19 -3.50 0.78 0.26
N ILE A 20 -3.15 -0.14 -0.65
CA ILE A 20 -2.48 -1.38 -0.32
C ILE A 20 -1.02 -1.14 0.04
N TYR A 21 -0.30 -0.34 -0.75
CA TYR A 21 1.14 -0.16 -0.58
C TYR A 21 1.55 1.30 -0.72
N ASN A 22 2.11 1.84 0.35
CA ASN A 22 2.75 3.14 0.35
C ASN A 22 4.26 2.96 0.14
N ARG A 23 4.74 3.26 -1.07
CA ARG A 23 6.17 3.14 -1.41
C ARG A 23 7.04 4.11 -0.62
N THR A 24 6.52 5.27 -0.24
CA THR A 24 7.28 6.31 0.49
C THR A 24 7.63 5.86 1.90
N THR A 25 6.72 5.14 2.56
CA THR A 25 6.90 4.64 3.94
C THR A 25 7.26 3.15 4.00
N GLY A 26 7.06 2.41 2.90
CA GLY A 26 7.19 0.96 2.86
C GLY A 26 6.07 0.22 3.60
N GLU A 27 4.94 0.90 3.85
CA GLU A 27 3.80 0.32 4.58
C GLU A 27 2.90 -0.47 3.66
N LEU A 28 2.48 -1.65 4.13
CA LEU A 28 1.45 -2.47 3.50
C LEU A 28 0.19 -2.40 4.37
N LEU A 29 -0.91 -1.90 3.81
CA LEU A 29 -2.20 -1.67 4.50
C LEU A 29 -2.05 -0.81 5.78
N GLY A 30 -1.18 0.21 5.72
CA GLY A 30 -0.93 1.10 6.86
C GLY A 30 -0.15 0.45 8.01
N ARG A 31 0.51 -0.69 7.76
CA ARG A 31 1.38 -1.36 8.73
C ARG A 31 2.75 -1.65 8.14
N THR A 32 3.78 -1.53 8.96
CA THR A 32 5.14 -1.95 8.61
C THR A 32 5.32 -3.45 8.82
N ALA A 33 6.25 -4.09 8.11
CA ALA A 33 6.55 -5.51 8.24
C ALA A 33 6.79 -5.95 9.71
N LYS A 34 7.44 -5.10 10.51
CA LYS A 34 7.64 -5.32 11.95
C LYS A 34 6.33 -5.49 12.72
N SER A 35 5.28 -4.75 12.35
CA SER A 35 3.95 -4.85 12.96
C SER A 35 3.15 -6.06 12.44
N TRP A 36 3.54 -6.65 11.31
CA TRP A 36 2.95 -7.89 10.79
C TRP A 36 3.50 -9.14 11.48
N GLY A 37 4.44 -8.99 12.42
CA GLY A 37 5.12 -10.12 13.05
C GLY A 37 6.21 -10.74 12.17
N GLU A 38 6.49 -10.15 11.01
CA GLU A 38 7.72 -10.44 10.29
C GLU A 38 8.87 -9.87 11.11
N ARG A 39 9.53 -10.77 11.85
CA ARG A 39 10.88 -10.52 12.32
C ARG A 39 11.70 -10.22 11.08
N ALA A 40 12.04 -8.94 10.86
CA ALA A 40 12.97 -8.55 9.82
C ALA A 40 14.17 -9.51 9.88
N ALA A 41 14.29 -10.37 8.89
CA ALA A 41 15.42 -11.29 8.82
C ALA A 41 16.67 -10.44 8.93
N PRO A 42 17.65 -10.80 9.79
CA PRO A 42 18.87 -10.02 9.89
C PRO A 42 19.53 -10.02 8.52
N VAL A 43 19.46 -8.87 7.85
CA VAL A 43 20.25 -8.60 6.65
C VAL A 43 21.69 -8.51 7.15
N GLY A 44 22.45 -9.59 6.94
CA GLY A 44 23.87 -9.67 7.25
C GLY A 44 24.19 -10.49 8.49
N ARG A 45 24.55 -11.75 8.26
CA ARG A 45 25.76 -12.30 8.89
C ARG A 45 26.46 -13.17 7.85
N VAL A 46 27.62 -12.68 7.40
CA VAL A 46 28.71 -13.46 6.82
C VAL A 46 29.25 -14.45 7.83
#